data_AF-A0A8J9T138-F1
#
_entry.id   AF-A0A8J9T138-F1
#
_cell.length_a   1.000
_cell.length_b   1.000
_cell.length_c   1.000
_cell.angle_alpha   90.00
_cell.angle_beta   90.00
_cell.angle_gamma   90.00
#
_symmetry.space_group_name_H-M   'P 1'
#
loop_
_entity.id
_entity.type
_entity.pdbx_description
1 polymer ?
#
loop_
_entity_poly.entity_id
_entity_poly.type
_entity_poly.pdbx_seq_one_letter_code
_entity_poly.pdbx_strand_id
1 'polypeptide(L)' 'MAPIMRKTHPMLKIINSSFIDLPTPSNISYWWNFGSLLGICLITQIITGLFLAMHYTADTQSAFSSVAHICRDVNHGW' A
#
# COMPACT_ATOMS: atom_id res chain seq x y z
N MET A 1 -13.72 22.11 28.89
CA MET A 1 -13.73 21.75 27.45
C MET A 1 -12.96 20.44 27.32
N ALA A 2 -13.61 19.35 26.89
CA ALA A 2 -12.93 18.05 26.78
C ALA A 2 -11.81 18.11 25.73
N PRO A 3 -10.63 17.54 25.98
CA PRO A 3 -9.54 17.60 25.03
C PRO A 3 -9.85 16.71 23.81
N ILE A 4 -9.53 17.20 22.61
CA ILE A 4 -9.82 16.51 21.36
C ILE A 4 -9.08 15.17 21.32
N MET A 5 -9.84 14.07 21.25
CA MET A 5 -9.32 12.70 21.23
C MET A 5 -8.23 12.46 20.17
N ARG A 6 -8.35 13.12 19.00
CA ARG A 6 -7.38 13.08 17.90
C ARG A 6 -5.98 13.57 18.30
N LYS A 7 -5.88 14.51 19.25
CA LYS A 7 -4.61 15.11 19.72
C LYS A 7 -4.10 14.48 21.01
N THR A 8 -4.96 13.85 21.80
CA THR A 8 -4.61 13.26 23.11
C THR A 8 -4.35 11.77 23.07
N HIS A 9 -5.09 11.00 22.27
CA HIS A 9 -4.88 9.57 22.19
C HIS A 9 -3.53 9.27 21.53
N PRO A 10 -2.63 8.50 22.17
CA PRO A 10 -1.23 8.38 21.75
C PRO A 10 -1.07 7.88 20.31
N MET A 11 -1.88 6.90 19.86
CA MET A 11 -1.86 6.44 18.47
C MET A 11 -2.43 7.47 17.49
N LEU A 12 -3.53 8.15 17.86
CA LEU A 12 -4.18 9.11 16.97
C LEU A 12 -3.35 10.39 16.85
N LYS A 13 -2.59 10.74 17.89
CA LYS A 13 -1.68 11.87 17.89
C LYS A 13 -0.61 11.73 16.82
N ILE A 14 -0.05 10.53 16.63
CA ILE A 14 0.96 10.25 15.59
C ILE A 14 0.36 10.44 14.20
N ILE A 15 -0.82 9.86 13.96
CA ILE A 15 -1.54 10.03 12.67
C ILE A 15 -1.86 11.52 12.45
N ASN A 16 -2.30 12.21 13.50
CA ASN A 16 -2.68 13.61 13.41
C ASN A 16 -1.49 14.52 13.05
N SER A 17 -0.34 14.34 13.70
CA SER A 17 0.84 15.18 13.44
C SER A 17 1.46 14.94 12.07
N SER A 18 1.29 13.74 11.51
CA SER A 18 1.97 13.34 10.28
C SER A 18 1.09 13.40 9.04
N PHE A 19 -0.24 13.38 9.18
CA PHE A 19 -1.16 13.28 8.05
C PHE A 19 -2.28 14.32 8.04
N ILE A 20 -2.76 14.77 9.20
CA ILE A 20 -3.96 15.64 9.28
C ILE A 20 -3.57 17.09 9.56
N ASP A 21 -2.94 17.36 10.70
CA ASP A 21 -2.49 18.69 11.12
C ASP A 21 -0.99 18.87 10.83
N LEU A 22 -0.55 18.47 9.64
CA LEU A 22 0.84 18.65 9.18
C LEU A 22 1.00 20.03 8.53
N PRO A 23 1.90 20.91 9.01
CA PRO A 23 2.17 22.18 8.34
C PRO A 23 2.91 21.94 7.01
N THR A 24 2.25 22.20 5.89
CA THR A 24 2.84 22.09 4.54
C THR A 24 2.91 23.47 3.87
N PRO A 25 3.95 23.74 3.05
CA PRO A 25 4.02 24.97 2.28
C PRO A 25 2.84 25.07 1.30
N SER A 26 2.29 26.28 1.11
CA SER A 26 1.16 26.51 0.21
C SER A 26 1.53 26.39 -1.28
N ASN A 27 2.81 26.55 -1.63
CA ASN A 27 3.31 26.51 -3.01
C ASN A 27 4.07 25.22 -3.33
N ILE A 28 3.52 24.06 -2.95
CA ILE A 28 4.09 22.76 -3.34
C ILE A 28 3.80 22.46 -4.81
N SER A 29 4.82 21.98 -5.53
CA SER A 29 4.67 21.58 -6.94
C SER A 29 4.10 20.16 -7.07
N TYR A 30 3.69 19.78 -8.28
CA TYR A 30 3.20 18.44 -8.57
C TYR A 30 4.18 17.31 -8.21
N TRP A 31 5.50 17.59 -8.19
CA TRP A 31 6.53 16.63 -7.81
C TRP A 31 6.38 16.10 -6.38
N TRP A 32 5.73 16.85 -5.48
CA TRP A 32 5.50 16.40 -4.11
C TRP A 32 4.52 15.23 -4.01
N ASN A 33 3.69 15.00 -5.05
CA ASN A 33 2.76 13.87 -5.11
C ASN A 33 3.47 12.51 -5.26
N PHE A 34 4.73 12.46 -5.72
CA PHE A 34 5.45 11.19 -5.86
C PHE A 34 5.65 10.48 -4.52
N GLY A 35 5.76 11.22 -3.41
CA GLY A 35 5.87 10.61 -2.08
C GLY A 35 4.64 9.75 -1.73
N SER A 36 3.43 10.30 -1.87
CA SER A 36 2.19 9.55 -1.61
C SER A 36 1.96 8.46 -2.64
N LEU A 37 2.29 8.71 -3.91
CA LEU A 37 2.17 7.73 -4.99
C LEU A 37 3.04 6.49 -4.74
N LEU A 38 4.28 6.66 -4.25
CA LEU A 38 5.15 5.56 -3.87
C LEU A 38 4.59 4.75 -2.69
N GLY A 39 4.00 5.44 -1.70
CA GLY A 39 3.32 4.76 -0.59
C GLY A 39 2.14 3.90 -1.06
N ILE A 40 1.31 4.43 -1.96
CA ILE A 40 0.20 3.68 -2.57
C ILE A 40 0.74 2.51 -3.40
N CYS A 41 1.77 2.75 -4.23
CA CYS A 41 2.40 1.72 -5.05
C CYS A 41 2.90 0.55 -4.20
N LEU A 42 3.57 0.83 -3.08
CA LEU A 42 4.04 -0.20 -2.15
C LEU A 42 2.89 -1.04 -1.60
N ILE A 43 1.81 -0.40 -1.13
CA ILE A 43 0.63 -1.09 -0.60
C ILE A 43 0.01 -1.98 -1.69
N THR A 44 -0.17 -1.44 -2.90
CA THR A 44 -0.72 -2.20 -4.03
C THR A 44 0.16 -3.41 -4.38
N GLN A 45 1.49 -3.26 -4.41
CA GLN A 45 2.42 -4.35 -4.71
C GLN A 45 2.45 -5.43 -3.62
N ILE A 46 2.37 -5.05 -2.34
CA ILE A 46 2.31 -6.02 -1.23
C ILE A 46 1.02 -6.84 -1.32
N ILE A 47 -0.12 -6.17 -1.53
CA ILE A 47 -1.41 -6.84 -1.60
C ILE A 47 -1.46 -7.78 -2.80
N THR A 48 -1.18 -7.28 -4.01
CA THR A 48 -1.22 -8.09 -5.24
C THR A 48 -0.17 -9.20 -5.20
N GLY A 49 1.06 -8.91 -4.75
CA GLY A 49 2.12 -9.89 -4.59
C GLY A 49 1.76 -11.01 -3.61
N LEU A 50 1.06 -10.71 -2.51
CA LEU A 50 0.55 -11.71 -1.58
C LEU A 50 -0.45 -12.66 -2.27
N PHE A 51 -1.38 -12.12 -3.05
CA PHE A 51 -2.34 -12.94 -3.81
C PHE A 51 -1.67 -13.82 -4.86
N LEU A 52 -0.68 -13.29 -5.57
CA LEU A 52 0.11 -14.09 -6.52
C LEU A 52 0.90 -15.20 -5.80
N ALA A 53 1.52 -14.89 -4.66
CA ALA A 53 2.32 -15.84 -3.89
C ALA A 53 1.51 -17.04 -3.37
N MET A 54 0.20 -16.87 -3.12
CA MET A 54 -0.68 -17.99 -2.72
C MET A 54 -0.85 -19.05 -3.82
N HIS A 55 -0.63 -18.69 -5.09
CA HIS A 55 -0.82 -19.57 -6.25
C HIS A 55 0.49 -19.89 -7.00
N TYR A 56 1.59 -19.23 -6.64
CA TYR A 56 2.90 -19.43 -7.25
C TYR A 56 3.63 -20.62 -6.63
N THR A 57 4.36 -21.39 -7.46
CA THR A 57 5.23 -22.49 -6.99
C THR A 57 6.69 -22.17 -7.29
N ALA A 58 7.53 -22.11 -6.25
CA ALA A 58 8.94 -21.72 -6.33
C ALA A 58 9.88 -22.88 -6.71
N ASP A 59 9.50 -23.68 -7.71
CA ASP A 59 10.33 -24.75 -8.27
C ASP A 59 10.63 -24.50 -9.76
N THR A 60 11.85 -24.79 -10.19
CA THR A 60 12.31 -24.48 -11.55
C THR A 60 11.51 -25.17 -12.66
N GLN A 61 10.92 -26.33 -12.40
CA GLN A 61 10.13 -27.08 -13.39
C GLN A 61 8.69 -26.55 -13.48
N SER A 62 8.15 -26.01 -12.38
CA SER A 62 6.74 -25.59 -12.27
C SER A 62 6.51 -24.09 -12.13
N ALA A 63 7.56 -23.28 -12.00
CA ALA A 63 7.46 -21.82 -11.86
C ALA A 63 6.66 -21.19 -13.01
N PHE A 64 7.01 -21.52 -14.25
CA PHE A 64 6.32 -21.00 -15.43
C PHE A 64 4.86 -21.50 -15.53
N SER A 65 4.63 -22.80 -15.27
CA SER A 65 3.27 -23.36 -15.31
C SER A 65 2.38 -22.78 -14.21
N SER A 66 2.94 -22.45 -13.05
CA SER A 66 2.19 -21.81 -11.96
C SER A 66 1.71 -20.40 -12.33
N VAL A 67 2.53 -19.62 -13.06
CA VAL A 67 2.10 -18.31 -13.59
C VAL A 67 1.01 -18.47 -14.66
N ALA A 68 1.17 -19.46 -15.55
CA ALA A 68 0.14 -19.77 -16.55
C ALA A 68 -1.20 -20.18 -15.91
N HIS A 69 -1.15 -20.94 -14.81
CA HIS A 69 -2.31 -21.30 -14.00
C HIS A 69 -2.95 -20.07 -13.34
N ILE A 70 -2.14 -19.14 -12.77
CA ILE A 70 -2.65 -17.87 -12.22
C ILE A 70 -3.46 -17.10 -13.28
N CYS A 71 -2.92 -16.91 -14.48
CA CYS A 71 -3.60 -16.10 -15.49
C CYS A 71 -4.83 -16.76 -16.12
N ARG A 72 -4.92 -18.10 -16.12
CA ARG A 72 -5.99 -18.84 -16.83
C ARG A 72 -7.06 -19.41 -15.91
N ASP A 73 -6.66 -19.87 -14.74
CA ASP A 73 -7.50 -20.71 -13.88
C ASP A 73 -7.86 -20.00 -12.56
N VAL A 74 -7.10 -18.99 -12.14
CA VAL A 74 -7.41 -18.18 -10.94
C VAL A 74 -8.33 -17.01 -11.33
N ASN A 75 -9.43 -16.85 -10.60
CA ASN A 75 -10.36 -15.74 -10.79
C ASN A 75 -9.65 -14.39 -10.63
N HIS A 76 -9.74 -13.52 -11.64
CA HIS A 76 -9.03 -12.23 -11.69
C HIS A 76 -7.51 -12.34 -11.55
N GLY A 77 -6.92 -13.47 -11.94
CA GLY A 77 -5.47 -13.65 -11.96
C GLY A 77 -4.76 -13.03 -13.17
N TRP A 78 -5.51 -12.58 -14.17
CA TRP A 78 -5.01 -11.77 -15.30
C TRP A 78 -5.15 -10.28 -15.00
#